data_AF-A0A2E9YAE2-F1
#
_entry.id   AF-A0A2E9YAE2-F1
#
_cell.length_a   1.000
_cell.length_b   1.000
_cell.length_c   1.000
_cell.angle_alpha   90.00
_cell.angle_beta   90.00
_cell.angle_gamma   90.00
#
_symmetry.space_group_name_H-M   'P 1'
#
loop_
_entity.id
_entity.type
_entity.pdbx_description
1 polymer ?
#
loop_
_entity_poly.entity_id
_entity_poly.type
_entity_poly.pdbx_seq_one_letter_code
_entity_poly.pdbx_strand_id
1 'polypeptide(L)'
;MLVFGFYQEKAKIQLNHYTQVMEQYPEFANFSKEMRAQWWAENPQPLRIHYYIMRGTWDGFHGMTLAQLKRLKWGLSVLILLAFFALDGLFLKTTGHIDRWPWLIVMYGLSGTIMAIFITLVPGRSGYGVAHEFLAFLQSPLPSLFIVLVPSLIERMQVIR
;
A
#
# COMPACT_ATOMS: atom_id res chain seq x y z
N MET A 1 3.75 -6.14 11.57
CA MET A 1 2.79 -5.37 10.76
C MET A 1 3.17 -3.90 10.67
N LEU A 2 3.27 -3.16 11.78
CA LEU A 2 3.57 -1.71 11.74
C LEU A 2 4.91 -1.36 11.08
N VAL A 3 6.00 -2.06 11.47
CA VAL A 3 7.33 -1.84 10.86
C VAL A 3 7.32 -2.12 9.36
N PHE A 4 6.74 -3.26 8.96
CA PHE A 4 6.55 -3.60 7.55
C PHE A 4 5.70 -2.53 6.83
N GLY A 5 4.60 -2.10 7.46
CA GLY A 5 3.71 -1.03 7.01
C GLY A 5 4.43 0.29 6.76
N PHE A 6 5.38 0.66 7.61
CA PHE A 6 6.21 1.85 7.42
C PHE A 6 7.13 1.73 6.19
N TYR A 7 7.86 0.62 6.07
CA TYR A 7 8.78 0.43 4.95
C TYR A 7 8.07 0.27 3.61
N GLN A 8 6.93 -0.42 3.56
CA GLN A 8 6.15 -0.53 2.34
C GLN A 8 5.61 0.84 1.91
N GLU A 9 5.18 1.68 2.85
CA GLU A 9 4.63 3.00 2.53
C GLU A 9 5.71 3.88 1.92
N LYS A 10 6.90 3.86 2.54
CA LYS A 10 8.08 4.54 2.01
C LYS A 10 8.42 4.06 0.59
N ALA A 11 8.38 2.74 0.33
CA ALA A 11 8.65 2.19 -1.00
C ALA A 11 7.62 2.63 -2.04
N LYS A 12 6.33 2.62 -1.71
CA LYS A 12 5.25 3.10 -2.59
C LYS A 12 5.42 4.58 -2.91
N ILE A 13 5.74 5.40 -1.91
CA ILE A 13 5.95 6.84 -2.09
C ILE A 13 7.16 7.10 -2.99
N GLN A 14 8.29 6.43 -2.74
CA GLN A 14 9.48 6.55 -3.61
C GLN A 14 9.18 6.19 -5.06
N LEU A 15 8.49 5.07 -5.28
CA LEU A 15 8.11 4.62 -6.63
C LEU A 15 7.17 5.61 -7.32
N ASN A 16 6.14 6.08 -6.61
CA ASN A 16 5.20 7.06 -7.15
C ASN A 16 5.90 8.38 -7.50
N HIS A 17 6.75 8.88 -6.60
CA HIS A 17 7.51 10.11 -6.81
C HIS A 17 8.43 10.00 -8.03
N TYR A 18 9.19 8.91 -8.12
CA TYR A 18 10.07 8.69 -9.26
C TYR A 18 9.30 8.59 -10.58
N THR A 19 8.16 7.90 -10.57
CA THR A 19 7.26 7.80 -11.74
C THR A 19 6.73 9.18 -12.14
N GLN A 20 6.31 10.01 -11.17
CA GLN A 20 5.81 11.37 -11.43
C GLN A 20 6.89 12.27 -12.04
N VAL A 21 8.11 12.24 -11.51
CA VAL A 21 9.24 13.00 -12.08
C VAL A 21 9.49 12.54 -13.53
N MET A 22 9.46 11.24 -13.79
CA MET A 22 9.64 10.71 -15.15
C MET A 22 8.51 11.10 -16.12
N GLU A 23 7.29 11.28 -15.64
CA GLU A 23 6.16 11.79 -16.43
C GLU A 23 6.24 13.31 -16.66
N GLN A 24 6.78 14.05 -15.70
CA GLN A 24 6.92 15.51 -15.76
C GLN A 24 8.08 15.97 -16.66
N TYR A 25 9.15 15.18 -16.74
CA TYR A 25 10.36 15.48 -17.52
C TYR A 25 10.58 14.39 -18.60
N PRO A 26 9.94 14.48 -19.78
CA PRO A 26 10.05 13.46 -20.82
C PRO A 26 11.48 13.19 -21.30
N GLU A 27 12.35 14.20 -21.28
CA GLU A 27 13.77 14.08 -21.58
C GLU A 27 14.51 13.17 -20.59
N PHE A 28 14.13 13.20 -19.31
CA PHE A 28 14.65 12.31 -18.27
C PHE A 28 14.28 10.85 -18.55
N ALA A 29 13.11 10.62 -19.16
CA ALA A 29 12.70 9.29 -19.58
C ALA A 29 13.59 8.71 -20.71
N ASN A 30 14.29 9.54 -21.48
CA ASN A 30 15.17 9.11 -22.57
C ASN A 30 16.63 8.92 -22.15
N PHE A 31 17.01 9.36 -20.96
CA PHE A 31 18.36 9.20 -20.42
C PHE A 31 18.72 7.74 -20.16
N SER A 32 20.01 7.42 -20.29
CA SER A 32 20.57 6.16 -19.80
C SER A 32 20.43 6.06 -18.27
N LYS A 33 20.59 4.86 -17.72
CA LYS A 33 20.53 4.63 -16.27
C LYS A 33 21.51 5.55 -15.52
N GLU A 34 22.73 5.67 -16.02
CA GLU A 34 23.81 6.46 -15.42
C GLU A 34 23.48 7.95 -15.49
N MET A 35 23.00 8.42 -16.64
CA MET A 35 22.56 9.80 -16.82
C MET A 35 21.38 10.15 -15.92
N ARG A 36 20.44 9.21 -15.68
CA ARG A 36 19.33 9.44 -14.75
C ARG A 36 19.80 9.54 -13.30
N ALA A 37 20.73 8.68 -12.89
CA ALA A 37 21.31 8.75 -11.55
C ALA A 37 22.06 10.07 -11.33
N GLN A 38 22.86 10.49 -12.32
CA GLN A 38 23.56 11.76 -12.29
C GLN A 38 22.59 12.95 -12.26
N TRP A 39 21.61 12.97 -13.17
CA TRP A 39 20.62 14.03 -13.22
C TRP A 39 19.84 14.15 -11.91
N TRP A 40 19.47 13.03 -11.28
CA TRP A 40 18.75 13.02 -10.01
C TRP A 40 19.59 13.58 -8.85
N ALA A 41 20.91 13.35 -8.87
CA ALA A 41 21.84 13.91 -7.90
C ALA A 41 22.03 15.43 -8.11
N GLU A 42 22.11 15.88 -9.37
CA GLU A 42 22.28 17.28 -9.76
C GLU A 42 20.99 18.10 -9.61
N ASN A 43 19.83 17.45 -9.70
CA ASN A 43 18.50 18.06 -9.58
C ASN A 43 17.72 17.39 -8.44
N PRO A 44 18.06 17.67 -7.17
CA PRO A 44 17.40 17.05 -6.03
C PRO A 44 15.88 17.22 -6.10
N GLN A 45 15.14 16.12 -5.99
CA GLN A 45 13.68 16.10 -5.99
C GLN A 45 13.15 15.79 -4.58
N PRO A 46 13.29 16.70 -3.59
CA PRO A 46 12.83 16.42 -2.24
C PRO A 46 11.30 16.35 -2.18
N LEU A 47 10.77 15.29 -1.60
CA LEU A 47 9.34 15.14 -1.33
C LEU A 47 9.07 15.24 0.18
N ARG A 48 8.24 16.20 0.58
CA ARG A 48 7.80 16.33 1.98
C ARG A 48 6.64 15.38 2.25
N ILE A 49 6.84 14.48 3.21
CA ILE A 49 5.85 13.47 3.62
C ILE A 49 5.58 13.68 5.11
N HIS A 50 4.51 14.41 5.44
CA HIS A 50 4.07 14.75 6.81
C HIS A 50 5.22 15.16 7.76
N TYR A 51 5.87 14.18 8.40
CA TYR A 51 6.91 14.32 9.42
C TYR A 51 8.36 14.17 8.92
N TYR A 52 8.61 13.82 7.65
CA TYR A 52 9.97 13.69 7.10
C TYR A 52 10.09 14.20 5.65
N ILE A 53 11.32 14.46 5.22
CA ILE A 53 11.65 14.84 3.85
C ILE A 53 12.43 13.69 3.21
N MET A 54 11.87 13.13 2.15
CA MET A 54 12.53 12.14 1.32
C MET A 54 13.45 12.85 0.34
N ARG A 55 14.77 12.65 0.47
CA ARG A 55 15.79 13.34 -0.35
C ARG A 55 16.34 12.50 -1.50
N GLY A 56 15.99 11.22 -1.56
CA GLY A 56 16.55 10.27 -2.49
C GLY A 56 15.54 9.25 -2.96
N THR A 57 15.90 8.56 -4.04
CA THR A 57 15.13 7.48 -4.64
C THR A 57 15.85 6.15 -4.47
N TRP A 58 15.25 5.05 -4.92
CA TRP A 58 15.96 3.77 -4.98
C TRP A 58 16.67 3.64 -6.33
N ASP A 59 17.98 3.34 -6.29
CA ASP A 59 18.84 3.31 -7.48
C ASP A 59 18.35 2.37 -8.59
N GLY A 60 17.63 1.31 -8.20
CA GLY A 60 17.04 0.37 -9.14
C GLY A 60 16.02 1.01 -10.10
N PHE A 61 15.35 2.10 -9.69
CA PHE A 61 14.39 2.79 -10.56
C PHE A 61 15.04 3.47 -11.76
N HIS A 62 16.32 3.87 -11.67
CA HIS A 62 17.04 4.48 -12.78
C HIS A 62 17.15 3.56 -14.00
N GLY A 63 17.20 2.24 -13.78
CA GLY A 63 17.25 1.25 -14.86
C GLY A 63 15.89 0.87 -15.46
N MET A 64 14.78 1.45 -14.99
CA MET A 64 13.44 1.05 -15.40
C MET A 64 12.81 2.05 -16.37
N THR A 65 12.00 1.56 -17.31
CA THR A 65 11.13 2.38 -18.15
C THR A 65 9.86 2.78 -17.40
N LEU A 66 9.16 3.80 -17.88
CA LEU A 66 7.89 4.23 -17.29
C LEU A 66 6.87 3.08 -17.22
N ALA A 67 6.80 2.25 -18.27
CA ALA A 67 5.93 1.07 -18.30
C ALA A 67 6.36 0.00 -17.27
N GLN A 68 7.66 -0.17 -17.01
CA GLN A 68 8.16 -1.06 -15.96
C GLN A 68 7.83 -0.52 -14.57
N LEU A 69 7.98 0.78 -14.33
CA LEU A 69 7.63 1.41 -13.05
C LEU A 69 6.13 1.32 -12.75
N LYS A 70 5.28 1.55 -13.75
CA LYS A 70 3.81 1.37 -13.62
C LYS A 70 3.43 -0.07 -13.30
N ARG A 71 4.07 -1.05 -13.95
CA ARG A 71 3.88 -2.47 -13.64
C ARG A 71 4.38 -2.82 -12.24
N LEU A 72 5.54 -2.30 -11.86
CA LEU A 72 6.11 -2.48 -10.52
C LEU A 72 5.18 -1.91 -9.46
N LYS A 73 4.54 -0.76 -9.70
CA LYS A 73 3.57 -0.16 -8.78
C LYS A 73 2.39 -1.10 -8.52
N TRP A 74 1.80 -1.65 -9.57
CA TRP A 74 0.70 -2.61 -9.43
C TRP A 74 1.15 -3.92 -8.79
N GLY A 75 2.29 -4.47 -9.20
CA GLY A 75 2.87 -5.68 -8.63
C GLY A 75 3.19 -5.53 -7.14
N LEU A 76 3.75 -4.39 -6.74
CA LEU A 76 4.05 -4.07 -5.35
C LEU A 76 2.77 -3.97 -4.52
N SER A 77 1.71 -3.33 -5.03
CA SER A 77 0.42 -3.26 -4.34
C SER A 77 -0.20 -4.64 -4.09
N VAL A 78 -0.13 -5.54 -5.08
CA VAL A 78 -0.61 -6.93 -4.94
C VAL A 78 0.25 -7.70 -3.93
N LEU A 79 1.57 -7.59 -4.02
CA LEU A 79 2.49 -8.26 -3.10
C LEU A 79 2.28 -7.80 -1.65
N ILE A 80 2.13 -6.49 -1.43
CA ILE A 80 1.86 -5.92 -0.10
C ILE A 80 0.52 -6.44 0.42
N LEU A 81 -0.53 -6.48 -0.41
CA LEU A 81 -1.83 -7.01 -0.01
C LEU A 81 -1.74 -8.47 0.45
N LEU A 82 -1.02 -9.32 -0.29
CA LEU A 82 -0.79 -10.72 0.09
C LEU A 82 0.03 -10.83 1.38
N ALA A 83 1.06 -9.99 1.54
CA ALA A 83 1.86 -9.96 2.76
C ALA A 83 1.02 -9.55 3.98
N PHE A 84 0.15 -8.55 3.86
CA PHE A 84 -0.76 -8.16 4.94
C PHE A 84 -1.77 -9.25 5.27
N PHE A 85 -2.34 -9.91 4.27
CA PHE A 85 -3.24 -11.06 4.47
C PHE A 85 -2.55 -12.19 5.26
N ALA A 86 -1.30 -12.52 4.92
CA ALA A 86 -0.51 -13.50 5.65
C ALA A 86 -0.19 -13.05 7.08
N LEU A 87 0.14 -11.76 7.27
CA LEU A 87 0.41 -11.20 8.59
C LEU A 87 -0.85 -11.14 9.47
N ASP A 88 -2.02 -10.85 8.90
CA ASP A 88 -3.31 -10.92 9.60
C ASP A 88 -3.62 -12.35 10.05
N GLY A 89 -3.37 -13.35 9.20
CA GLY A 89 -3.48 -14.76 9.58
C GLY A 89 -2.55 -15.15 10.70
N LEU A 90 -1.30 -14.71 10.61
CA LEU A 90 -0.32 -14.91 11.68
C LEU A 90 -0.79 -14.23 12.97
N PHE A 91 -1.36 -13.02 12.89
CA PHE A 91 -1.91 -12.32 14.04
C PHE A 91 -3.04 -13.12 14.72
N LEU A 92 -4.01 -13.61 13.94
CA LEU A 92 -5.09 -14.47 14.46
C LEU A 92 -4.54 -15.74 15.11
N LYS A 93 -3.54 -16.37 14.50
CA LYS A 93 -2.85 -17.53 15.09
C LYS A 93 -2.17 -17.18 16.41
N THR A 94 -1.41 -16.09 16.46
CA THR A 94 -0.65 -15.69 17.66
C THR A 94 -1.55 -15.24 18.82
N THR A 95 -2.73 -14.71 18.52
CA THR A 95 -3.71 -14.30 19.52
C THR A 95 -4.66 -15.43 19.94
N GLY A 96 -4.52 -16.63 19.38
CA GLY A 96 -5.37 -17.79 19.72
C GLY A 96 -6.77 -17.76 19.08
N HIS A 97 -7.00 -16.90 18.09
CA HIS A 97 -8.31 -16.71 17.44
C HIS A 97 -8.30 -17.19 15.98
N ILE A 98 -7.55 -18.26 15.68
CA ILE A 98 -7.41 -18.78 14.32
C ILE A 98 -8.75 -19.25 13.72
N ASP A 99 -9.69 -19.67 14.56
CA ASP A 99 -11.04 -20.08 14.15
C ASP A 99 -11.82 -18.94 13.48
N ARG A 100 -11.39 -17.68 13.68
CA ARG A 100 -11.98 -16.49 13.04
C ARG A 100 -11.40 -16.21 11.64
N TRP A 101 -10.50 -17.04 11.12
CA TRP A 101 -9.94 -16.91 9.77
C TRP A 101 -10.99 -16.81 8.64
N PRO A 102 -12.14 -17.52 8.67
CA PRO A 102 -13.19 -17.31 7.66
C PRO A 102 -13.69 -15.86 7.58
N TRP A 103 -13.75 -15.15 8.70
CA TRP A 103 -14.12 -13.74 8.73
C TRP A 103 -13.07 -12.84 8.08
N LEU A 104 -11.79 -13.22 8.15
CA LEU A 104 -10.73 -12.52 7.44
C LEU A 104 -10.91 -12.64 5.93
N ILE A 105 -11.20 -13.85 5.44
CA ILE A 105 -11.48 -14.08 4.02
C ILE A 105 -12.69 -13.25 3.57
N VAL A 106 -13.78 -13.26 4.34
CA VAL A 106 -14.99 -12.47 4.04
C VAL A 106 -14.67 -10.97 4.00
N MET A 107 -13.89 -10.47 4.97
CA MET A 107 -13.52 -9.05 5.04
C MET A 107 -12.67 -8.62 3.85
N TYR A 108 -11.68 -9.42 3.46
CA TYR A 108 -10.85 -9.17 2.28
C TYR A 108 -11.67 -9.28 0.98
N GLY A 109 -12.53 -10.29 0.87
CA GLY A 109 -13.40 -10.48 -0.30
C GLY A 109 -14.40 -9.34 -0.48
N LEU A 110 -15.06 -8.91 0.60
CA LEU A 110 -16.04 -7.82 0.57
C LEU A 110 -15.35 -6.49 0.23
N SER A 111 -14.24 -6.18 0.91
CA SER A 111 -13.47 -4.95 0.66
C SER A 111 -12.93 -4.92 -0.77
N GLY A 112 -12.41 -6.05 -1.27
CA GLY A 112 -11.95 -6.18 -2.65
C GLY A 112 -13.08 -6.03 -3.67
N THR A 113 -14.26 -6.56 -3.37
CA THR A 113 -15.46 -6.42 -4.22
C THR A 113 -15.91 -4.97 -4.29
N ILE A 114 -16.00 -4.28 -3.14
CA ILE A 114 -16.35 -2.86 -3.09
C ILE A 114 -15.33 -2.04 -3.89
N MET A 115 -14.04 -2.28 -3.69
CA MET A 115 -12.98 -1.63 -4.45
C MET A 115 -13.16 -1.83 -5.97
N ALA A 116 -13.41 -3.05 -6.43
CA ALA A 116 -13.62 -3.35 -7.85
C ALA A 116 -14.88 -2.68 -8.41
N ILE A 117 -15.98 -2.64 -7.64
CA ILE A 117 -17.21 -1.97 -8.02
C ILE A 117 -16.98 -0.46 -8.17
N PHE A 118 -16.30 0.18 -7.20
CA PHE A 118 -16.07 1.63 -7.26
C PHE A 118 -15.10 2.02 -8.37
N ILE A 119 -14.07 1.21 -8.66
CA ILE A 119 -13.16 1.45 -9.79
C ILE A 119 -13.90 1.33 -11.13
N THR A 120 -14.82 0.38 -11.27
CA THR A 120 -15.51 0.12 -12.54
C THR A 120 -16.73 1.03 -12.78
N LEU A 121 -17.51 1.32 -11.74
CA LEU A 121 -18.78 2.05 -11.87
C LEU A 121 -18.65 3.55 -11.59
N VAL A 122 -17.63 4.00 -10.86
CA VAL A 122 -17.46 5.41 -10.49
C VAL A 122 -16.14 5.94 -11.08
N PRO A 123 -16.13 6.32 -12.37
CA PRO A 123 -14.92 6.84 -13.00
C PRO A 123 -14.51 8.17 -12.38
N GLY A 124 -13.20 8.38 -12.25
CA GLY A 124 -12.61 9.62 -11.75
C GLY A 124 -12.12 9.54 -10.32
N ARG A 125 -11.87 10.71 -9.72
CA ARG A 125 -11.18 10.83 -8.42
C ARG A 125 -11.97 10.23 -7.27
N SER A 126 -13.30 10.25 -7.33
CA SER A 126 -14.16 9.76 -6.25
C SER A 126 -14.13 8.24 -6.10
N GLY A 127 -14.27 7.49 -7.20
CA GLY A 127 -14.17 6.02 -7.17
C GLY A 127 -12.76 5.55 -6.82
N TYR A 128 -11.75 6.25 -7.34
CA TYR A 128 -10.35 6.00 -6.98
C TYR A 128 -10.08 6.25 -5.48
N GLY A 129 -10.64 7.32 -4.90
CA GLY A 129 -10.47 7.65 -3.49
C GLY A 129 -11.03 6.55 -2.59
N VAL A 130 -12.26 6.10 -2.84
CA VAL A 130 -12.88 4.99 -2.06
C VAL A 130 -12.05 3.72 -2.18
N ALA A 131 -11.68 3.33 -3.41
CA ALA A 131 -10.83 2.17 -3.64
C ALA A 131 -9.49 2.26 -2.90
N HIS A 132 -8.89 3.44 -2.86
CA HIS A 132 -7.64 3.70 -2.14
C HIS A 132 -7.79 3.50 -0.62
N GLU A 133 -8.87 4.01 -0.03
CA GLU A 133 -9.15 3.85 1.41
C GLU A 133 -9.37 2.38 1.79
N PHE A 134 -10.12 1.62 1.00
CA PHE A 134 -10.29 0.18 1.24
C PHE A 134 -8.98 -0.59 1.07
N LEU A 135 -8.16 -0.23 0.09
CA LEU A 135 -6.83 -0.83 -0.06
C LEU A 135 -5.93 -0.48 1.14
N ALA A 136 -5.94 0.76 1.62
CA ALA A 136 -5.20 1.18 2.79
C ALA A 136 -5.66 0.43 4.05
N PHE A 137 -6.96 0.23 4.21
CA PHE A 137 -7.54 -0.60 5.26
C PHE A 137 -7.02 -2.04 5.23
N LEU A 138 -7.04 -2.69 4.06
CA LEU A 138 -6.53 -4.06 3.90
C LEU A 138 -5.00 -4.16 4.06
N GLN A 139 -4.26 -3.08 3.78
CA GLN A 139 -2.81 -2.99 3.97
C GLN A 139 -2.44 -2.44 5.37
N SER A 140 -3.26 -2.72 6.37
CA SER A 140 -3.06 -2.26 7.74
C SER A 140 -3.32 -3.40 8.74
N PRO A 141 -2.99 -3.25 10.04
CA PRO A 141 -3.37 -4.23 11.05
C PRO A 141 -4.85 -4.18 11.43
N LEU A 142 -5.64 -3.26 10.87
CA LEU A 142 -7.04 -3.07 11.23
C LEU A 142 -7.92 -4.30 10.98
N PRO A 143 -7.79 -5.06 9.86
CA PRO A 143 -8.66 -6.20 9.61
C PRO A 143 -8.62 -7.24 10.72
N SER A 144 -7.43 -7.71 11.10
CA SER A 144 -7.26 -8.69 12.17
C SER A 144 -7.57 -8.09 13.55
N LEU A 145 -7.25 -6.82 13.80
CA LEU A 145 -7.63 -6.14 15.04
C LEU A 145 -9.15 -6.06 15.22
N PHE A 146 -9.91 -5.73 14.17
CA PHE A 146 -11.37 -5.68 14.24
C PHE A 146 -11.96 -7.07 14.53
N ILE A 147 -11.43 -8.12 13.89
CA ILE A 147 -11.87 -9.50 14.10
C ILE A 147 -11.61 -9.98 15.52
N VAL A 148 -10.52 -9.55 16.14
CA VAL A 148 -10.19 -9.93 17.52
C VAL A 148 -10.96 -9.06 18.52
N LEU A 149 -10.85 -7.74 18.40
CA LEU A 149 -11.32 -6.79 19.43
C LEU A 149 -12.84 -6.63 19.47
N VAL A 150 -13.53 -6.56 18.33
CA VAL A 150 -14.97 -6.25 18.32
C VAL A 150 -15.77 -7.34 19.04
N PRO A 151 -15.61 -8.64 18.74
CA PRO A 151 -16.32 -9.68 19.47
C PRO A 151 -15.93 -9.72 20.95
N SER A 152 -14.64 -9.58 21.27
CA SER A 152 -14.16 -9.63 22.65
C SER A 152 -14.64 -8.46 23.51
N LEU A 153 -14.86 -7.28 22.92
CA LEU A 153 -15.48 -6.14 23.62
C LEU A 153 -16.98 -6.38 23.84
N ILE A 154 -17.68 -6.91 22.84
CA ILE A 154 -19.11 -7.24 22.95
C ILE A 154 -19.35 -8.30 24.02
N GLU A 155 -18.56 -9.38 24.02
CA GLU A 155 -18.61 -10.45 25.02
C GLU A 155 -18.40 -9.88 26.43
N ARG A 156 -17.39 -9.01 26.62
CA ARG A 156 -17.14 -8.36 27.92
C ARG A 156 -18.29 -7.46 28.36
N MET A 157 -18.91 -6.72 27.45
CA MET A 157 -20.07 -5.88 27.77
C MET A 157 -21.31 -6.68 28.15
N GLN A 158 -21.48 -7.87 27.58
CA GLN A 158 -22.58 -8.78 27.91
C GLN A 158 -22.37 -9.44 29.28
N VAL A 159 -21.12 -9.73 29.68
CA VAL A 159 -20.80 -10.29 31.01
C VAL A 159 -20.96 -9.28 32.15
N ILE A 160 -20.89 -7.98 31.85
CA ILE A 160 -21.06 -6.90 32.84
C ILE A 160 -22.55 -6.55 33.08
N ARG A 161 -23.46 -7.03 32.22
CA ARG A 161 -24.91 -6.88 32.38
C ARG A 161 -25.51 -8.07 33.11
#